data_AF-A0A1L9WMR2-F1
#
_entry.id   AF-A0A1L9WMR2-F1
#
_cell.length_a   1.000
_cell.length_b   1.000
_cell.length_c   1.000
_cell.angle_alpha   90.00
_cell.angle_beta   90.00
_cell.angle_gamma   90.00
#
_symmetry.space_group_name_H-M   'P 1'
#
loop_
_entity.id
_entity.type
_entity.pdbx_description
1 polymer ?
#
loop_
_entity_poly.entity_id
_entity_poly.type
_entity_poly.pdbx_seq_one_letter_code
_entity_poly.pdbx_strand_id
1 'polypeptide(L)'
;MELLPNELLTSIGEYSREGRYRSRTVRALCLCSKRFHHVFQPLLDSDILLTGNPITARDVALIMRLWKNPALACRVRRFEVLWDGTARARRRHGTFNAQQPEAVVFIEHALTEIFGDQQPNLKRGWRVHLYNLNTEAWAAILLVRLTRLRTLVLNGSEDEGLVAEIMRRAAQRQRPFHRAPPFPILHKIQAEAAWSRTWR
;
A
#
# COMPACT_ATOMS: atom_id res chain seq x y z
N MET A 1 -19.84 -11.68 -26.48
CA MET A 1 -19.51 -11.09 -25.16
C MET A 1 -20.69 -10.37 -24.52
N GLU A 2 -21.66 -9.84 -25.27
CA GLU A 2 -22.78 -9.06 -24.69
C GLU A 2 -23.82 -9.91 -23.93
N LEU A 3 -23.89 -11.21 -24.20
CA LEU A 3 -24.81 -12.14 -23.54
C LEU A 3 -24.24 -12.77 -22.24
N LEU A 4 -22.95 -12.54 -21.92
CA LEU A 4 -22.37 -13.10 -20.70
C LEU A 4 -22.96 -12.40 -19.48
N PRO A 5 -23.45 -13.10 -18.45
CA PRO A 5 -23.86 -12.48 -17.18
C PRO A 5 -22.72 -11.73 -16.49
N ASN A 6 -23.04 -10.72 -15.67
CA ASN A 6 -22.04 -9.91 -14.99
C ASN A 6 -21.23 -10.72 -13.97
N GLU A 7 -21.82 -11.78 -13.42
CA GLU A 7 -21.20 -12.72 -12.49
C GLU A 7 -20.04 -13.45 -13.17
N LEU A 8 -20.26 -13.96 -14.38
CA LEU A 8 -19.21 -14.63 -15.17
C LEU A 8 -18.11 -13.64 -15.57
N LEU A 9 -18.48 -12.41 -15.96
CA LEU A 9 -17.50 -11.36 -16.23
C LEU A 9 -16.66 -11.06 -14.99
N THR A 10 -17.28 -10.99 -13.82
CA THR A 10 -16.58 -10.78 -12.53
C THR A 10 -15.60 -11.91 -12.26
N SER A 11 -16.02 -13.18 -12.41
CA SER A 11 -15.14 -14.34 -12.24
C SER A 11 -13.97 -14.35 -13.22
N ILE A 12 -14.19 -13.96 -14.48
CA ILE A 12 -13.10 -13.79 -15.47
C ILE A 12 -12.12 -12.72 -15.01
N GLY A 13 -12.62 -11.61 -14.46
CA GLY A 13 -11.81 -10.53 -13.91
C GLY A 13 -10.98 -10.98 -12.71
N GLU A 14 -11.58 -11.74 -11.80
CA GLU A 14 -10.90 -12.33 -10.65
C GLU A 14 -9.81 -13.31 -11.08
N TYR A 15 -10.11 -14.23 -12.01
CA TYR A 15 -9.12 -15.14 -12.57
C TYR A 15 -7.99 -14.39 -13.31
N SER A 16 -8.31 -13.32 -14.03
CA SER A 16 -7.31 -12.48 -14.72
C SER A 16 -6.33 -11.79 -13.76
N ARG A 17 -6.64 -11.74 -12.45
CA ARG A 17 -5.73 -11.23 -11.40
C ARG A 17 -4.75 -12.30 -10.92
N GLU A 18 -4.87 -13.56 -11.32
CA GLU A 18 -3.93 -14.62 -10.94
C GLU A 18 -2.74 -14.67 -11.91
N GLY A 19 -1.84 -13.68 -11.86
CA GLY A 19 -0.64 -13.71 -12.73
C GLY A 19 0.38 -12.60 -12.49
N ARG A 20 1.42 -12.45 -13.33
CA ARG A 20 2.40 -11.35 -13.23
C ARG A 20 1.92 -10.01 -13.82
N TYR A 21 0.82 -10.03 -14.60
CA TYR A 21 0.28 -8.86 -15.31
C TYR A 21 -1.14 -8.47 -14.85
N ARG A 22 -1.46 -8.77 -13.58
CA ARG A 22 -2.79 -8.73 -12.94
C ARG A 22 -3.63 -7.50 -13.30
N SER A 23 -3.04 -6.32 -13.16
CA SER A 23 -3.74 -5.05 -13.35
C SER A 23 -3.73 -4.57 -14.80
N ARG A 24 -2.91 -5.14 -15.69
CA ARG A 24 -2.91 -4.78 -17.12
C ARG A 24 -4.12 -5.38 -17.84
N THR A 25 -4.39 -6.67 -17.62
CA THR A 25 -5.53 -7.35 -18.26
C THR A 25 -6.85 -6.78 -17.79
N VAL A 26 -7.05 -6.62 -16.48
CA VAL A 26 -8.27 -6.00 -15.92
C VAL A 26 -8.41 -4.55 -16.39
N ARG A 27 -7.30 -3.80 -16.49
CA ARG A 27 -7.35 -2.44 -17.02
C ARG A 27 -7.72 -2.39 -18.49
N ALA A 28 -7.19 -3.30 -19.31
CA ALA A 28 -7.60 -3.41 -20.71
C ALA A 28 -9.11 -3.70 -20.81
N LEU A 29 -9.62 -4.65 -20.01
CA LEU A 29 -11.04 -4.98 -19.96
C LEU A 29 -11.90 -3.78 -19.57
N CYS A 30 -11.50 -3.00 -18.55
CA CYS A 30 -12.20 -1.77 -18.17
C CYS A 30 -12.35 -0.74 -19.30
N LEU A 31 -11.42 -0.74 -20.27
CA LEU A 31 -11.41 0.21 -21.38
C LEU A 31 -12.23 -0.27 -22.60
N CYS A 32 -12.68 -1.53 -22.61
CA CYS A 32 -13.39 -2.10 -23.76
C CYS A 32 -14.83 -1.59 -23.91
N SER A 33 -15.56 -1.34 -22.81
CA SER A 33 -16.94 -0.85 -22.86
C SER A 33 -17.38 -0.24 -21.52
N LYS A 34 -18.48 0.53 -21.52
CA LYS A 34 -19.09 1.07 -20.27
C LYS A 34 -19.52 -0.03 -19.30
N ARG A 35 -20.07 -1.13 -19.82
CA ARG A 35 -20.47 -2.29 -19.01
C ARG A 35 -19.26 -2.93 -18.35
N PHE A 36 -18.20 -3.16 -19.12
CA PHE A 36 -16.97 -3.75 -18.60
C PHE A 36 -16.29 -2.80 -17.61
N HIS A 37 -16.30 -1.50 -17.88
CA HIS A 37 -15.84 -0.50 -16.92
C HIS A 37 -16.52 -0.67 -15.57
N HIS A 38 -17.86 -0.73 -15.54
CA HIS A 38 -18.63 -0.89 -14.30
C HIS A 38 -18.31 -2.20 -13.56
N VAL A 39 -18.13 -3.31 -14.30
CA VAL A 39 -17.85 -4.63 -13.71
C VAL A 39 -16.41 -4.74 -13.19
N PHE A 40 -15.42 -4.27 -13.95
CA PHE A 40 -14.01 -4.48 -13.67
C PHE A 40 -13.34 -3.35 -12.87
N GLN A 41 -13.89 -2.13 -12.86
CA GLN A 41 -13.34 -1.01 -12.09
C GLN A 41 -13.19 -1.34 -10.60
N PRO A 42 -14.17 -1.96 -9.91
CA PRO A 42 -14.02 -2.34 -8.52
C PRO A 42 -12.84 -3.29 -8.27
N LEU A 43 -12.49 -4.12 -9.26
CA LEU A 43 -11.35 -5.03 -9.14
C LEU A 43 -10.03 -4.28 -9.21
N LEU A 44 -9.90 -3.26 -10.07
CA LEU A 44 -8.74 -2.38 -10.11
C LEU A 44 -8.57 -1.58 -8.82
N ASP A 45 -9.66 -1.01 -8.30
CA ASP A 45 -9.64 -0.23 -7.06
C ASP A 45 -9.36 -1.09 -5.82
N SER A 46 -9.50 -2.42 -5.93
CA SER A 46 -9.25 -3.36 -4.84
C SER A 46 -7.80 -3.83 -4.71
N ASP A 47 -6.97 -3.59 -5.73
CA ASP A 47 -5.57 -4.00 -5.81
C ASP A 47 -4.63 -2.79 -5.80
N ILE A 48 -3.79 -2.71 -4.78
CA ILE A 48 -2.72 -1.70 -4.73
C ILE A 48 -1.37 -2.40 -4.81
N LEU A 49 -0.56 -1.97 -5.76
CA LEU A 49 0.82 -2.38 -5.94
C LEU A 49 1.70 -1.13 -5.83
N LEU A 50 2.56 -1.09 -4.81
CA LEU A 50 3.61 -0.09 -4.68
C LEU A 50 4.94 -0.70 -5.10
N THR A 51 5.58 -0.08 -6.09
CA THR A 51 6.86 -0.53 -6.64
C THR A 51 7.80 0.64 -6.80
N GLY A 52 9.10 0.35 -6.75
CA GLY A 52 10.16 1.34 -6.84
C GLY A 52 10.61 1.82 -5.46
N ASN A 53 11.83 2.35 -5.40
CA ASN A 53 12.38 3.03 -4.23
C ASN A 53 13.39 4.08 -4.76
N PRO A 54 13.09 5.39 -4.73
CA PRO A 54 11.95 6.03 -4.05
C PRO A 54 10.58 5.78 -4.70
N ILE A 55 9.52 5.99 -3.93
CA ILE A 55 8.12 5.95 -4.37
C ILE A 55 7.81 7.15 -5.29
N THR A 56 6.86 6.99 -6.22
CA THR A 56 6.51 8.08 -7.14
C THR A 56 5.55 9.09 -6.51
N ALA A 57 5.54 10.33 -7.03
CA ALA A 57 4.57 11.35 -6.61
C ALA A 57 3.11 10.91 -6.81
N ARG A 58 2.84 10.08 -7.83
CA ARG A 58 1.51 9.52 -8.08
C ARG A 58 1.07 8.60 -6.95
N ASP A 59 1.97 7.75 -6.48
CA ASP A 59 1.68 6.81 -5.40
C ASP A 59 1.51 7.55 -4.08
N VAL A 60 2.32 8.59 -3.81
CA VAL A 60 2.13 9.49 -2.65
C VAL A 60 0.72 10.09 -2.66
N ALA A 61 0.30 10.67 -3.79
CA ALA A 61 -1.03 11.24 -3.93
C ALA A 61 -2.14 10.19 -3.74
N LEU A 62 -1.94 8.97 -4.25
CA LEU A 62 -2.85 7.84 -4.04
C LEU A 62 -2.97 7.48 -2.54
N ILE A 63 -1.84 7.36 -1.85
CA ILE A 63 -1.80 7.03 -0.42
C ILE A 63 -2.49 8.11 0.40
N MET A 64 -2.19 9.39 0.14
CA MET A 64 -2.86 10.51 0.80
C MET A 64 -4.37 10.48 0.57
N ARG A 65 -4.82 10.21 -0.67
CA ARG A 65 -6.25 10.13 -1.01
C ARG A 65 -6.95 8.99 -0.28
N LEU A 66 -6.34 7.80 -0.26
CA LEU A 66 -6.90 6.64 0.44
C LEU A 66 -6.93 6.87 1.95
N TRP A 67 -5.89 7.49 2.49
CA TRP A 67 -5.84 7.79 3.91
C TRP A 67 -6.92 8.78 4.35
N LYS A 68 -7.15 9.82 3.55
CA LYS A 68 -8.19 10.84 3.80
C LYS A 68 -9.61 10.32 3.54
N ASN A 69 -9.78 9.26 2.76
CA ASN A 69 -11.09 8.72 2.39
C ASN A 69 -11.23 7.23 2.79
N PRO A 70 -11.72 6.96 4.02
CA PRO A 70 -11.92 5.60 4.52
C PRO A 70 -12.84 4.75 3.63
N ALA A 71 -13.80 5.35 2.92
CA ALA A 71 -14.71 4.65 2.02
C ALA A 71 -14.01 4.15 0.74
N LEU A 72 -12.89 4.76 0.35
CA LEU A 72 -12.02 4.24 -0.72
C LEU A 72 -11.03 3.22 -0.16
N ALA A 73 -10.40 3.50 0.98
CA ALA A 73 -9.47 2.55 1.62
C ALA A 73 -10.13 1.20 1.95
N CYS A 74 -11.42 1.19 2.30
CA CYS A 74 -12.15 -0.04 2.59
C CYS A 74 -12.43 -0.91 1.36
N ARG A 75 -12.21 -0.41 0.14
CA ARG A 75 -12.31 -1.18 -1.11
C ARG A 75 -11.07 -2.01 -1.38
N VAL A 76 -9.93 -1.60 -0.83
CA VAL A 76 -8.66 -2.31 -0.99
C VAL A 76 -8.76 -3.67 -0.31
N ARG A 77 -8.56 -4.72 -1.10
CA ARG A 77 -8.58 -6.13 -0.66
C ARG A 77 -7.18 -6.72 -0.70
N ARG A 78 -6.31 -6.24 -1.57
CA ARG A 78 -4.94 -6.72 -1.68
C ARG A 78 -4.00 -5.54 -1.71
N PHE A 79 -2.93 -5.67 -0.95
CA PHE A 79 -1.85 -4.72 -0.90
C PHE A 79 -0.53 -5.45 -1.11
N GLU A 80 0.18 -5.06 -2.14
CA GLU A 80 1.48 -5.59 -2.51
C GLU A 80 2.47 -4.45 -2.54
N VAL A 81 3.59 -4.63 -1.86
CA VAL A 81 4.66 -3.65 -1.83
C VAL A 81 5.99 -4.34 -2.07
N LEU A 82 6.75 -3.79 -3.02
CA LEU A 82 8.10 -4.20 -3.34
C LEU A 82 9.05 -3.05 -3.00
N TRP A 83 9.99 -3.31 -2.09
CA TRP A 83 11.02 -2.35 -1.73
C TRP A 83 12.38 -3.04 -1.60
N ASP A 84 13.42 -2.34 -2.02
CA ASP A 84 14.80 -2.77 -1.80
C ASP A 84 15.23 -2.31 -0.40
N GLY A 85 15.40 -3.24 0.55
CA GLY A 85 15.89 -2.92 1.90
C GLY A 85 17.42 -2.72 1.95
N THR A 86 18.17 -3.09 0.89
CA THR A 86 19.59 -2.73 0.76
C THR A 86 19.78 -1.26 0.41
N ALA A 87 18.71 -0.58 -0.03
CA ALA A 87 18.65 0.87 -0.10
C ALA A 87 18.51 1.45 1.32
N ARG A 88 19.49 1.17 2.20
CA ARG A 88 19.83 2.02 3.35
C ARG A 88 19.88 3.44 2.84
N ALA A 89 18.79 4.18 3.06
CA ALA A 89 18.55 5.55 2.63
C ALA A 89 19.67 6.06 1.72
N ARG A 90 19.79 5.54 0.49
CA ARG A 90 20.77 6.10 -0.44
C ARG A 90 20.28 7.52 -0.56
N ARG A 91 21.08 8.48 -0.08
CA ARG A 91 20.79 9.91 0.00
C ARG A 91 20.64 10.50 -1.41
N ARG A 92 19.84 9.88 -2.27
CA ARG A 92 19.44 10.44 -3.54
C ARG A 92 18.44 11.51 -3.15
N HIS A 93 18.89 12.74 -3.28
CA HIS A 93 18.18 13.99 -3.06
C HIS A 93 16.94 14.09 -3.97
N GLY A 94 15.96 13.21 -3.81
CA GLY A 94 14.57 13.54 -4.07
C GLY A 94 14.04 14.25 -2.83
N THR A 95 14.67 15.36 -2.46
CA THR A 95 14.21 16.13 -1.32
C THR A 95 12.80 16.58 -1.65
N PHE A 96 11.86 16.26 -0.77
CA PHE A 96 10.52 16.83 -0.70
C PHE A 96 10.50 18.38 -0.64
N ASN A 97 11.68 19.00 -0.65
CA ASN A 97 11.93 20.40 -0.43
C ASN A 97 11.21 21.23 -1.50
N ALA A 98 10.19 21.96 -1.02
CA ALA A 98 9.45 23.05 -1.64
C ALA A 98 8.25 22.73 -2.55
N GLN A 99 8.06 21.51 -3.08
CA GLN A 99 7.04 21.30 -4.14
C GLN A 99 5.70 20.68 -3.69
N GLN A 100 5.59 20.11 -2.48
CA GLN A 100 4.35 19.47 -1.99
C GLN A 100 4.02 19.80 -0.53
N PRO A 101 3.60 21.05 -0.23
CA PRO A 101 3.28 21.47 1.15
C PRO A 101 2.16 20.64 1.78
N GLU A 102 1.18 20.21 0.98
CA GLU A 102 0.07 19.36 1.47
C GLU A 102 0.57 18.03 2.05
N ALA A 103 1.62 17.48 1.46
CA ALA A 103 2.13 16.19 1.84
C ALA A 103 3.02 16.28 3.11
N VAL A 104 3.60 17.44 3.41
CA VAL A 104 4.25 17.72 4.71
C VAL A 104 3.22 17.71 5.84
N VAL A 105 2.12 18.46 5.66
CA VAL A 105 1.03 18.52 6.63
C VAL A 105 0.43 17.13 6.84
N PHE A 106 0.27 16.36 5.76
CA PHE A 106 -0.18 14.98 5.81
C PHE A 106 0.75 14.09 6.64
N ILE A 107 2.07 14.16 6.43
CA ILE A 107 3.04 13.36 7.18
C ILE A 107 2.93 13.64 8.67
N GLU A 108 2.90 14.92 9.08
CA GLU A 108 2.79 15.28 10.50
C GLU A 108 1.48 14.79 11.13
N HIS A 109 0.38 14.93 10.40
CA HIS A 109 -0.92 14.43 10.83
C HIS A 109 -0.91 12.89 10.99
N ALA A 110 -0.45 12.17 9.97
CA ALA A 110 -0.42 10.70 9.98
C ALA A 110 0.48 10.17 11.11
N LEU A 111 1.67 10.73 11.30
CA LEU A 111 2.57 10.32 12.37
C LEU A 111 2.01 10.62 13.76
N THR A 112 1.32 11.75 13.92
CA THR A 112 0.66 12.08 15.19
C THR A 112 -0.47 11.12 15.50
N GLU A 113 -1.23 10.71 14.50
CA GLU A 113 -2.29 9.72 14.68
C GLU A 113 -1.74 8.32 15.01
N ILE A 114 -0.68 7.88 14.33
CA ILE A 114 -0.08 6.55 14.52
C ILE A 114 0.63 6.46 15.88
N PHE A 115 1.47 7.45 16.22
CA PHE A 115 2.38 7.36 17.36
C PHE A 115 1.91 8.13 18.60
N GLY A 116 0.98 9.08 18.47
CA GLY A 116 0.64 10.04 19.53
C GLY A 116 1.83 10.93 19.89
N ASP A 117 1.69 11.82 20.88
CA ASP A 117 2.73 12.83 21.16
C ASP A 117 3.88 12.35 22.04
N GLN A 118 3.75 11.16 22.62
CA GLN A 118 4.69 10.61 23.60
C GLN A 118 5.94 9.97 22.96
N GLN A 119 6.02 9.87 21.63
CA GLN A 119 7.12 9.18 20.93
C GLN A 119 7.85 10.09 19.91
N PRO A 120 8.47 11.21 20.34
CA PRO A 120 9.05 12.19 19.43
C PRO A 120 10.26 11.65 18.64
N ASN A 121 11.07 10.78 19.24
CA ASN A 121 12.25 10.18 18.58
C ASN A 121 11.84 9.24 17.44
N LEU A 122 10.80 8.42 17.66
CA LEU A 122 10.27 7.53 16.64
C LEU A 122 9.66 8.33 15.48
N LYS A 123 8.84 9.35 15.78
CA LYS A 123 8.32 10.27 14.76
C LYS A 123 9.44 10.90 13.94
N ARG A 124 10.55 11.32 14.58
CA ARG A 124 11.70 11.91 13.88
C ARG A 124 12.33 10.92 12.88
N GLY A 125 12.55 9.66 13.27
CA GLY A 125 13.05 8.63 12.36
C GLY A 125 12.13 8.45 11.16
N TRP A 126 10.82 8.29 11.42
CA TRP A 126 9.82 8.13 10.37
C TRP A 126 9.75 9.32 9.39
N ARG A 127 9.84 10.56 9.88
CA ARG A 127 9.89 11.76 9.03
C ARG A 127 11.01 11.69 8.02
N VAL A 128 12.21 11.27 8.44
CA VAL A 128 13.36 11.15 7.54
C VAL A 128 13.07 10.15 6.42
N HIS A 129 12.44 9.01 6.71
CA HIS A 129 12.08 8.05 5.67
C HIS A 129 11.00 8.59 4.72
N LEU A 130 9.96 9.24 5.25
CA LEU A 130 8.86 9.77 4.44
C LEU A 130 9.28 10.93 3.53
N TYR A 131 10.11 11.85 4.03
CA TYR A 131 10.68 12.95 3.25
C TYR A 131 11.67 12.48 2.17
N ASN A 132 12.28 11.31 2.36
CA ASN A 132 13.12 10.66 1.35
C ASN A 132 12.32 9.77 0.39
N LEU A 133 10.97 9.84 0.43
CA LEU A 133 10.09 9.04 -0.43
C LEU A 133 10.38 7.53 -0.31
N ASN A 134 10.73 7.09 0.89
CA ASN A 134 10.98 5.68 1.16
C ASN A 134 9.67 4.89 1.02
N THR A 135 9.67 3.94 0.09
CA THR A 135 8.47 3.17 -0.26
C THR A 135 7.92 2.36 0.90
N GLU A 136 8.81 1.80 1.73
CA GLU A 136 8.40 1.05 2.92
C GLU A 136 7.65 1.94 3.91
N ALA A 137 8.17 3.15 4.18
CA ALA A 137 7.53 4.11 5.08
C ALA A 137 6.14 4.52 4.61
N TRP A 138 6.01 4.82 3.32
CA TRP A 138 4.73 5.19 2.71
C TRP A 138 3.75 4.02 2.67
N ALA A 139 4.24 2.80 2.43
CA ALA A 139 3.44 1.58 2.50
C ALA A 139 2.95 1.30 3.93
N ALA A 140 3.81 1.47 4.93
CA ALA A 140 3.50 1.27 6.32
C ALA A 140 2.46 2.28 6.83
N ILE A 141 2.52 3.53 6.37
CA ILE A 141 1.42 4.49 6.52
C ILE A 141 0.15 3.90 5.90
N LEU A 142 0.12 3.65 4.59
CA LEU A 142 -1.13 3.21 3.93
C LEU A 142 -1.79 2.02 4.65
N LEU A 143 -0.99 1.06 5.11
CA LEU A 143 -1.43 -0.16 5.79
C LEU A 143 -2.37 0.11 6.98
N VAL A 144 -2.15 1.18 7.75
CA VAL A 144 -3.01 1.58 8.88
C VAL A 144 -4.48 1.78 8.48
N ARG A 145 -4.73 2.14 7.23
CA ARG A 145 -6.07 2.48 6.72
C ARG A 145 -6.76 1.34 6.01
N LEU A 146 -6.05 0.25 5.72
CA LEU A 146 -6.57 -0.89 4.96
C LEU A 146 -7.34 -1.84 5.89
N THR A 147 -8.43 -1.36 6.49
CA THR A 147 -9.27 -2.11 7.46
C THR A 147 -9.92 -3.35 6.89
N ARG A 148 -9.85 -3.51 5.58
CA ARG A 148 -10.63 -4.46 4.81
C ARG A 148 -9.74 -5.25 3.84
N LEU A 149 -8.46 -5.32 4.20
CA LEU A 149 -7.40 -6.07 3.55
C LEU A 149 -7.60 -7.58 3.76
N ARG A 150 -7.51 -8.33 2.66
CA ARG A 150 -7.59 -9.79 2.59
C ARG A 150 -6.22 -10.43 2.36
N THR A 151 -5.39 -9.76 1.56
CA THR A 151 -4.07 -10.25 1.19
C THR A 151 -3.02 -9.17 1.31
N LEU A 152 -1.95 -9.46 2.05
CA LEU A 152 -0.76 -8.63 2.17
C LEU A 152 0.43 -9.36 1.54
N VAL A 153 1.11 -8.71 0.61
CA VAL A 153 2.34 -9.24 0.00
C VAL A 153 3.47 -8.26 0.22
N LEU A 154 4.50 -8.73 0.92
CA LEU A 154 5.67 -7.98 1.30
C LEU A 154 6.88 -8.55 0.57
N ASN A 155 7.35 -7.81 -0.42
CA ASN A 155 8.55 -8.16 -1.18
C ASN A 155 9.66 -7.22 -0.74
N GLY A 156 10.24 -7.51 0.42
CA GLY A 156 11.24 -6.67 1.07
C GLY A 156 12.38 -7.51 1.61
N SER A 157 13.51 -6.86 1.86
CA SER A 157 14.58 -7.47 2.65
C SER A 157 14.53 -6.91 4.07
N GLU A 158 14.38 -7.79 5.05
CA GLU A 158 14.53 -7.61 6.51
C GLU A 158 13.23 -7.66 7.35
N ASP A 159 13.35 -8.32 8.52
CA ASP A 159 12.30 -8.52 9.52
C ASP A 159 12.12 -7.32 10.48
N GLU A 160 13.06 -6.35 10.47
CA GLU A 160 13.10 -5.19 11.39
C GLU A 160 12.71 -3.86 10.73
N GLY A 161 11.83 -3.92 9.72
CA GLY A 161 11.40 -2.76 8.94
C GLY A 161 10.28 -1.90 9.54
N LEU A 162 9.99 -0.76 8.90
CA LEU A 162 8.89 0.15 9.23
C LEU A 162 7.51 -0.53 9.09
N VAL A 163 7.35 -1.43 8.13
CA VAL A 163 6.12 -2.24 8.01
C VAL A 163 5.99 -3.19 9.20
N ALA A 164 7.09 -3.83 9.62
CA ALA A 164 7.10 -4.72 10.78
C ALA A 164 6.74 -3.98 12.08
N GLU A 165 7.18 -2.72 12.25
CA GLU A 165 6.78 -1.86 13.36
C GLU A 165 5.25 -1.65 13.40
N ILE A 166 4.62 -1.36 12.26
CA ILE A 166 3.15 -1.20 12.19
C ILE A 166 2.44 -2.52 12.48
N MET A 167 2.96 -3.64 11.96
CA MET A 167 2.40 -4.98 12.24
C MET A 167 2.53 -5.35 13.73
N ARG A 168 3.65 -5.01 14.38
CA ARG A 168 3.83 -5.23 15.82
C ARG A 168 2.84 -4.40 16.64
N ARG A 169 2.64 -3.13 16.27
CA ARG A 169 1.61 -2.27 16.90
C ARG A 169 0.21 -2.81 16.72
N ALA A 170 -0.09 -3.32 15.53
CA ALA A 170 -1.36 -3.99 15.25
C ALA A 170 -1.56 -5.20 16.17
N ALA A 171 -0.57 -6.08 16.27
CA ALA A 171 -0.60 -7.25 17.16
C ALA A 171 -0.77 -6.87 18.63
N GLN A 172 -0.08 -5.82 19.08
CA GLN A 172 -0.13 -5.32 20.45
C GLN A 172 -1.34 -4.40 20.72
N ARG A 173 -2.23 -4.19 19.74
CA ARG A 173 -3.37 -3.25 19.81
C ARG A 173 -2.96 -1.85 20.29
N GLN A 174 -1.75 -1.43 19.93
CA GLN A 174 -1.29 -0.07 20.19
C GLN A 174 -1.94 0.89 19.21
N ARG A 175 -1.80 2.21 19.45
CA ARG A 175 -2.22 3.20 18.46
C ARG A 175 -1.55 2.90 17.10
N PRO A 176 -2.29 3.05 15.99
CA PRO A 176 -3.68 3.52 15.90
C PRO A 176 -4.75 2.43 16.10
N PHE A 177 -4.37 1.16 16.25
CA PHE A 177 -5.26 -0.01 16.31
C PHE A 177 -5.95 -0.29 17.67
N HIS A 178 -5.74 0.57 18.67
CA HIS A 178 -6.35 0.45 20.00
C HIS A 178 -7.89 0.39 20.06
N ARG A 179 -8.60 0.93 19.05
CA ARG A 179 -10.07 1.02 19.07
C ARG A 179 -10.79 -0.14 18.39
N ALA A 180 -10.14 -0.79 17.44
CA ALA A 180 -10.75 -1.84 16.63
C ALA A 180 -9.67 -2.85 16.18
N PRO A 181 -10.01 -4.15 16.05
CA PRO A 181 -9.08 -5.14 15.57
C PRO A 181 -8.46 -4.73 14.23
N PRO A 182 -7.12 -4.71 14.10
CA PRO A 182 -6.48 -4.50 12.82
C PRO A 182 -6.74 -5.68 11.89
N PHE A 183 -7.02 -5.39 10.63
CA PHE A 183 -7.13 -6.38 9.54
C PHE A 183 -8.07 -7.58 9.82
N PRO A 184 -9.35 -7.35 10.18
CA PRO A 184 -10.30 -8.40 10.59
C PRO A 184 -10.58 -9.50 9.55
N ILE A 185 -10.24 -9.25 8.27
CA ILE A 185 -10.48 -10.20 7.17
C ILE A 185 -9.21 -10.59 6.41
N LEU A 186 -8.04 -10.28 7.00
CA LEU A 186 -6.74 -10.68 6.47
C LEU A 186 -6.54 -12.16 6.74
N HIS A 187 -6.38 -12.93 5.67
CA HIS A 187 -6.20 -14.37 5.75
C HIS A 187 -4.96 -14.85 4.99
N LYS A 188 -4.32 -13.97 4.19
CA LYS A 188 -3.12 -14.31 3.43
C LYS A 188 -2.05 -13.24 3.63
N ILE A 189 -0.92 -13.65 4.19
CA ILE A 189 0.30 -12.85 4.27
C ILE A 189 1.37 -13.61 3.51
N GLN A 190 2.01 -12.95 2.54
CA GLN A 190 3.15 -13.50 1.82
C GLN A 190 4.32 -12.57 2.05
N ALA A 191 5.42 -13.11 2.58
CA ALA A 191 6.69 -12.43 2.60
C ALA A 191 7.58 -13.15 1.58
N GLU A 192 7.93 -12.47 0.50
CA GLU A 192 8.91 -12.98 -0.46
C GLU A 192 10.20 -12.21 -0.21
N ALA A 193 11.27 -12.94 0.13
CA ALA A 193 12.59 -12.33 0.15
C ALA A 193 12.84 -11.74 -1.24
N ALA A 194 13.08 -10.43 -1.31
CA ALA A 194 13.33 -9.74 -2.57
C ALA A 194 14.54 -10.40 -3.27
N TRP A 195 14.23 -11.31 -4.19
CA TRP A 195 15.15 -12.09 -5.00
C TRP A 195 16.09 -12.96 -4.14
N SER A 196 15.87 -14.27 -4.25
CA SER A 196 16.94 -15.25 -4.07
C SER A 196 18.26 -14.68 -4.59
N ARG A 197 19.30 -14.79 -3.77
CA ARG A 197 20.72 -14.66 -4.15
C ARG A 197 21.06 -15.66 -5.26
N THR A 198 20.57 -15.38 -6.46
CA THR A 198 20.91 -16.00 -7.74
C THR A 198 21.21 -14.77 -8.59
N TRP A 199 22.45 -14.45 -8.93
CA TRP A 199 23.38 -15.28 -9.69
C TRP A 199 24.86 -14.91 -9.46
N ARG A 200 25.69 -15.97 -9.48
CA ARG A 200 27.15 -16.07 -9.66
C ARG A 200 28.07 -15.61 -8.54
#